data_AF-A0A6N6L3P4-F1
#
_entry.id   AF-A0A6N6L3P4-F1
#
_cell.length_a   1.000
_cell.length_b   1.000
_cell.length_c   1.000
_cell.angle_alpha   90.00
_cell.angle_beta   90.00
_cell.angle_gamma   90.00
#
_symmetry.space_group_name_H-M   'P 1'
#
loop_
_entity.id
_entity.type
_entity.pdbx_description
1 polymer ?
#
loop_
_entity_poly.entity_id
_entity_poly.type
_entity_poly.pdbx_seq_one_letter_code
_entity_poly.pdbx_strand_id
1 'polypeptide(L)'
;MTGNNYIELIRKFIDKKMSTVEFKRTFFQTFKNEPKGMEKEQFLILDRFFVALDAYWEGWEEDQENPWGITEDTLRKEAQDTLDRLLKLHENDGLNLPP
;
A
#
# COMPACT_ATOMS: atom_id res chain seq x y z
N MET A 1 -11.46 1.64 9.78
CA MET A 1 -11.65 2.09 8.38
C MET A 1 -11.88 0.84 7.55
N THR A 2 -12.70 0.92 6.50
CA THR A 2 -13.00 -0.24 5.64
C THR A 2 -11.95 -0.38 4.53
N GLY A 3 -11.79 -1.57 3.94
CA GLY A 3 -10.80 -1.85 2.88
C GLY A 3 -10.80 -0.86 1.70
N ASN A 4 -11.94 -0.24 1.40
CA ASN A 4 -12.08 0.80 0.39
C ASN A 4 -11.14 2.00 0.61
N ASN A 5 -10.85 2.37 1.85
CA ASN A 5 -9.96 3.51 2.13
C ASN A 5 -8.51 3.24 1.73
N TYR A 6 -8.04 2.00 1.90
CA TYR A 6 -6.69 1.61 1.47
C TYR A 6 -6.59 1.53 -0.05
N ILE A 7 -7.61 1.00 -0.72
CA ILE A 7 -7.70 0.96 -2.18
C ILE A 7 -7.59 2.38 -2.76
N GLU A 8 -8.37 3.33 -2.27
CA GLU A 8 -8.32 4.71 -2.75
C GLU A 8 -6.96 5.37 -2.47
N LEU A 9 -6.38 5.14 -1.30
CA LEU A 9 -5.08 5.68 -0.93
C LEU A 9 -3.97 5.16 -1.86
N ILE A 10 -3.94 3.85 -2.11
CA ILE A 10 -2.96 3.19 -2.98
C ILE A 10 -3.16 3.64 -4.44
N ARG A 11 -4.40 3.77 -4.93
CA ARG A 11 -4.69 4.31 -6.26
C ARG A 11 -4.16 5.73 -6.45
N LYS A 12 -4.38 6.63 -5.48
CA LYS A 12 -3.85 8.00 -5.53
C LYS A 12 -2.33 8.02 -5.61
N PHE A 13 -1.66 7.11 -4.90
CA PHE A 13 -0.23 6.96 -4.98
C PHE A 13 0.21 6.50 -6.38
N ILE A 14 -0.36 5.41 -6.90
CA ILE A 14 -0.05 4.87 -8.25
C ILE A 14 -0.26 5.93 -9.35
N ASP A 15 -1.37 6.67 -9.28
CA ASP A 15 -1.72 7.75 -10.22
C ASP A 15 -0.81 8.99 -10.13
N LYS A 16 0.21 8.97 -9.25
CA LYS A 16 1.11 10.10 -8.96
C LYS A 16 0.37 11.35 -8.46
N LYS A 17 -0.83 11.18 -7.90
CA LYS A 17 -1.64 12.25 -7.27
C LYS A 17 -1.21 12.54 -5.84
N MET A 18 -0.24 11.78 -5.32
CA MET A 18 0.33 11.90 -3.99
C MET A 18 1.82 11.57 -4.05
N SER A 19 2.64 12.36 -3.34
CA SER A 19 4.07 12.07 -3.22
C SER A 19 4.33 10.84 -2.35
N THR A 20 5.49 10.20 -2.52
CA THR A 20 5.88 9.03 -1.74
C THR A 20 5.97 9.31 -0.24
N VAL A 21 6.47 10.49 0.13
CA VAL A 21 6.57 10.94 1.53
C VAL A 21 5.19 11.12 2.16
N GLU A 22 4.28 11.80 1.47
CA GLU A 22 2.90 11.99 1.94
C GLU A 22 2.18 10.66 2.07
N PHE A 23 2.31 9.79 1.06
CA PHE A 23 1.70 8.48 1.04
C PHE A 23 2.19 7.61 2.20
N LYS A 24 3.52 7.49 2.40
CA LYS A 24 4.12 6.70 3.49
C LYS A 24 3.61 7.19 4.85
N ARG A 25 3.59 8.51 5.06
CA ARG A 25 3.07 9.10 6.31
C ARG A 25 1.60 8.76 6.53
N THR A 26 0.75 8.97 5.52
CA THR A 26 -0.68 8.71 5.63
C THR A 26 -0.95 7.22 5.84
N PHE A 27 -0.32 6.34 5.07
CA PHE A 27 -0.47 4.89 5.19
C PHE A 27 -0.07 4.41 6.59
N PHE A 28 1.10 4.81 7.10
CA PHE A 28 1.55 4.40 8.44
C PHE A 28 0.64 4.90 9.55
N GLN A 29 0.14 6.14 9.46
CA GLN A 29 -0.82 6.67 10.42
C GLN A 29 -2.13 5.90 10.39
N THR A 30 -2.64 5.58 9.20
CA THR A 30 -3.87 4.82 9.03
C THR A 30 -3.72 3.39 9.55
N PHE A 31 -2.62 2.71 9.18
CA PHE A 31 -2.37 1.32 9.55
C PHE A 31 -2.17 1.13 11.05
N LYS A 32 -1.37 2.00 11.71
CA LYS A 32 -1.09 1.89 13.15
C LYS A 32 -2.27 2.26 14.04
N ASN A 33 -3.16 3.13 13.56
CA ASN A 33 -4.30 3.64 14.35
C ASN A 33 -5.62 2.96 14.00
N GLU A 34 -5.62 1.85 13.26
CA GLU A 34 -6.84 1.15 12.85
C GLU A 34 -7.62 0.64 14.09
N PRO A 35 -8.74 1.28 14.49
CA PRO A 35 -9.32 1.08 15.81
C PRO A 35 -10.23 -0.15 15.89
N LYS A 36 -10.61 -0.74 14.75
CA LYS A 36 -11.59 -1.83 14.67
C LYS A 36 -10.98 -3.20 14.35
N GLY A 37 -9.65 -3.26 14.25
CA GLY A 37 -8.99 -4.41 13.64
C GLY A 37 -9.32 -4.52 12.15
N MET A 38 -8.79 -5.56 11.54
CA MET A 38 -8.91 -5.80 10.11
C MET A 38 -9.02 -7.30 9.87
N GLU A 39 -9.74 -7.70 8.81
CA GLU A 39 -9.76 -9.09 8.38
C GLU A 39 -8.35 -9.59 8.13
N LYS A 40 -8.07 -10.83 8.54
CA LYS A 40 -6.71 -11.38 8.56
C LYS A 40 -6.04 -11.33 7.18
N GLU A 41 -6.78 -11.66 6.13
CA GLU A 41 -6.25 -11.67 4.76
C GLU A 41 -5.93 -10.26 4.27
N GLN A 42 -6.81 -9.30 4.55
CA GLN A 42 -6.56 -7.89 4.25
C GLN A 42 -5.34 -7.36 5.04
N PHE A 43 -5.23 -7.73 6.32
CA PHE A 43 -4.09 -7.36 7.16
C PHE A 43 -2.78 -7.89 6.57
N LEU A 44 -2.72 -9.16 6.18
CA LEU A 44 -1.50 -9.76 5.61
C LEU A 44 -1.08 -9.10 4.29
N ILE A 45 -2.04 -8.69 3.46
CA ILE A 45 -1.75 -7.95 2.22
C ILE A 45 -1.13 -6.58 2.56
N LEU A 46 -1.73 -5.84 3.49
CA LEU A 46 -1.28 -4.50 3.87
C LEU A 46 0.01 -4.52 4.72
N ASP A 47 0.23 -5.56 5.52
CA ASP A 47 1.44 -5.75 6.31
C ASP A 47 2.66 -6.02 5.41
N ARG A 48 2.50 -6.85 4.38
CA ARG A 48 3.55 -7.03 3.35
C ARG A 48 3.93 -5.69 2.72
N PHE A 49 2.93 -4.88 2.39
CA PHE A 49 3.17 -3.57 1.78
C PHE A 49 3.76 -2.56 2.78
N PHE A 50 3.41 -2.65 4.06
CA PHE A 50 4.02 -1.88 5.13
C PHE A 50 5.54 -2.11 5.18
N VAL A 51 5.99 -3.37 5.06
CA VAL A 51 7.41 -3.70 5.03
C VAL A 51 8.12 -3.08 3.83
N ALA A 52 7.49 -3.11 2.64
CA ALA A 52 8.03 -2.44 1.45
C ALA A 52 8.14 -0.91 1.66
N LEU A 53 7.12 -0.29 2.27
CA LEU A 53 7.16 1.13 2.62
C LEU A 53 8.24 1.46 3.63
N ASP A 54 8.50 0.59 4.60
CA ASP A 54 9.55 0.77 5.60
C ASP A 54 10.95 0.69 4.96
N ALA A 55 11.13 -0.20 3.99
CA ALA A 55 12.35 -0.36 3.20
C ALA A 55 12.62 0.82 2.23
N TYR A 56 11.62 1.66 1.92
CA TYR A 56 11.84 2.84 1.09
C TYR A 56 12.46 4.01 1.86
N TRP A 57 13.48 4.63 1.28
CA TRP A 57 13.98 5.95 1.69
C TRP A 57 14.30 6.81 0.45
N GLU A 58 14.12 8.13 0.56
CA GLU A 58 14.25 9.08 -0.55
C GLU A 58 15.69 9.24 -1.06
N GLY A 59 16.68 8.84 -0.25
CA GLY A 59 18.10 8.93 -0.57
C GLY A 59 18.68 7.69 -1.25
N TRP A 60 17.88 6.66 -1.54
CA TRP A 60 18.36 5.50 -2.30
C TRP A 60 18.50 5.86 -3.77
N GLU A 61 19.71 5.69 -4.31
CA GLU A 61 19.94 5.72 -5.76
C GLU A 61 19.62 4.35 -6.38
N GLU A 62 19.29 4.33 -7.68
CA GLU A 62 18.85 3.12 -8.38
C GLU A 62 19.89 1.98 -8.35
N ASP A 63 21.17 2.32 -8.31
CA ASP A 63 22.28 1.37 -8.22
C ASP A 63 22.49 0.79 -6.81
N GLN A 64 21.75 1.29 -5.83
CA GLN A 64 21.83 0.85 -4.44
C GLN A 64 20.73 -0.13 -4.04
N GLU A 65 19.77 -0.45 -4.93
CA GLU A 65 18.67 -1.37 -4.60
C GLU A 65 19.18 -2.70 -4.00
N ASN A 66 18.66 -3.04 -2.83
CA ASN A 66 18.95 -4.30 -2.17
C ASN A 66 17.74 -4.78 -1.36
N PRO A 67 17.77 -5.99 -0.76
CA PRO A 67 16.61 -6.52 -0.04
C PRO A 67 16.08 -5.64 1.11
N TRP A 68 16.85 -4.65 1.55
CA TRP A 68 16.53 -3.73 2.66
C TRP A 68 16.26 -2.29 2.19
N GLY A 69 16.35 -2.04 0.88
CA GLY A 69 16.25 -0.71 0.30
C GLY A 69 15.70 -0.74 -1.11
N ILE A 70 14.54 -0.10 -1.29
CA ILE A 70 13.85 -0.07 -2.58
C ILE A 70 13.73 1.37 -3.09
N THR A 71 13.76 1.53 -4.41
CA THR A 71 13.49 2.82 -5.07
C THR A 71 12.00 3.14 -5.04
N GLU A 72 11.66 4.38 -5.42
CA GLU A 72 10.27 4.79 -5.62
C GLU A 72 9.57 3.96 -6.71
N ASP A 73 10.27 3.63 -7.79
CA ASP A 73 9.71 2.84 -8.89
C ASP A 73 9.38 1.41 -8.45
N THR A 74 10.25 0.78 -7.66
CA THR A 74 9.97 -0.52 -7.04
C THR A 74 8.82 -0.43 -6.05
N LEU A 75 8.77 0.61 -5.22
CA LEU A 75 7.66 0.84 -4.31
C LEU A 75 6.31 1.02 -5.04
N ARG A 76 6.30 1.67 -6.21
CA ARG A 76 5.11 1.83 -7.05
C ARG A 76 4.64 0.52 -7.66
N LYS A 77 5.56 -0.37 -8.02
CA LYS A 77 5.22 -1.75 -8.46
C LYS A 77 4.61 -2.56 -7.32
N GLU A 78 5.21 -2.50 -6.13
CA GLU A 78 4.64 -3.15 -4.93
C GLU A 78 3.27 -2.57 -4.57
N ALA A 79 3.04 -1.28 -4.79
CA ALA A 79 1.74 -0.65 -4.61
C ALA A 79 0.69 -1.19 -5.60
N GLN A 80 1.05 -1.38 -6.86
CA GLN A 80 0.18 -2.00 -7.86
C GLN A 80 -0.17 -3.44 -7.48
N ASP A 81 0.83 -4.25 -7.13
CA ASP A 81 0.64 -5.63 -6.68
C ASP A 81 -0.29 -5.71 -5.45
N THR A 82 -0.13 -4.76 -4.51
CA THR A 82 -0.98 -4.66 -3.32
C THR A 82 -2.42 -4.30 -3.69
N LEU A 83 -2.60 -3.34 -4.61
CA LEU A 83 -3.92 -2.95 -5.10
C LEU A 83 -4.64 -4.14 -5.75
N ASP A 84 -3.96 -4.88 -6.62
CA ASP A 84 -4.54 -6.04 -7.32
C ASP A 84 -4.98 -7.13 -6.34
N ARG A 85 -4.18 -7.38 -5.29
CA ARG A 85 -4.51 -8.34 -4.22
C ARG A 85 -5.71 -7.90 -3.40
N LEU A 86 -5.79 -6.62 -3.04
CA LEU A 86 -6.95 -6.06 -2.34
C LEU A 86 -8.21 -6.17 -3.20
N LEU A 87 -8.14 -5.77 -4.47
CA LEU A 87 -9.29 -5.86 -5.38
C LEU A 87 -9.77 -7.31 -5.50
N LYS A 88 -8.85 -8.26 -5.70
CA LYS A 88 -9.19 -9.69 -5.77
C LYS A 88 -9.82 -10.21 -4.48
N LEU A 89 -9.34 -9.78 -3.31
CA LEU A 89 -9.95 -10.12 -2.03
C LEU A 89 -11.40 -9.63 -1.98
N HIS A 90 -11.65 -8.37 -2.36
CA HIS A 90 -13.00 -7.80 -2.37
C HIS A 90 -13.93 -8.37 -3.45
N GLU A 91 -13.39 -8.83 -4.58
CA GLU A 91 -14.13 -9.56 -5.61
C GLU A 91 -14.59 -10.94 -5.12
N ASN A 92 -13.71 -11.65 -4.39
CA ASN A 92 -14.03 -12.95 -3.81
C ASN A 92 -15.01 -12.86 -2.62
N ASP A 93 -15.02 -11.74 -1.91
CA ASP A 93 -15.90 -11.46 -0.77
C ASP A 93 -17.31 -10.94 -1.19
N GLY A 94 -17.56 -10.71 -2.48
CA GLY A 94 -18.90 -10.51 -3.02
C GLY A 94 -19.59 -9.19 -2.65
N LEU A 95 -18.90 -8.04 -2.66
CA LEU A 95 -19.55 -6.72 -2.52
C LEU A 95 -19.02 -5.65 -3.49
N ASN A 96 -19.88 -5.30 -4.46
CA ASN A 96 -19.99 -4.02 -5.19
C ASN A 96 -18.85 -3.01 -4.99
N LEU A 97 -17.89 -3.02 -5.91
CA LEU A 97 -17.15 -1.79 -6.23
C LEU A 97 -18.08 -0.88 -7.04
N PRO A 98 -18.34 0.38 -6.62
CA PRO A 98 -19.05 1.32 -7.49
C PRO A 98 -18.23 1.60 -8.76
N PRO A 99 -18.90 1.89 -9.89
CA PRO A 99 -18.27 2.14 -11.19
C PRO A 99 -17.30 3.32 -11.17
#